data_AF-A0A970PXH1-F1
#
_entry.id   AF-A0A970PXH1-F1
#
_cell.length_a   1.000
_cell.length_b   1.000
_cell.length_c   1.000
_cell.angle_alpha   90.00
_cell.angle_beta   90.00
_cell.angle_gamma   90.00
#
_symmetry.space_group_name_H-M   'P 1'
#
loop_
_entity.id
_entity.type
_entity.pdbx_description
1 polymer ?
#
loop_
_entity_poly.entity_id
_entity_poly.type
_entity_poly.pdbx_seq_one_letter_code
_entity_poly.pdbx_strand_id
1 'polypeptide(L)'
;MENFSLNERQLQNAAHQLLSDPSIVRNTFSNKRLQILSPGRINVGEGPDFLDIAILLQGDVIIGDAEFHFKSSQWLEHKHHTNDNYKSVILHICTEANHPALDSKLETLVIEKHILEKTFLQLQEKSKKEIDLKSLEDLQHYALLRLLRKTSDAKLILTEKGLDEAIKELFCNFINRYNARKRRPVYKKEDLLDIMSQVQEALLLDFLHQLENGEEIPISDRLQCLLKTQIASEGPSFRRELILNCVLPLAMCLANDESRISLFLWFWSTPALSKYGVLTRRFENFPQNFLWQQQGMLEYMKDYGKKTNVISDVIKDYGFTQVLSFYKLGRSPFQDAYDLED
;
A
#
# COMPACT_ATOMS: atom_id res chain seq x y z
N MET A 1 24.99 34.89 -1.67
CA MET A 1 24.14 33.69 -1.75
C MET A 1 22.94 33.98 -0.88
N GLU A 2 21.80 34.30 -1.49
CA GLU A 2 20.56 34.50 -0.72
C GLU A 2 20.21 33.19 -0.01
N ASN A 3 19.87 33.26 1.28
CA ASN A 3 19.36 32.12 2.04
C ASN A 3 18.05 31.66 1.38
N PHE A 4 18.15 30.65 0.52
CA PHE A 4 17.01 29.97 -0.05
C PHE A 4 16.32 29.19 1.08
N SER A 5 15.39 29.84 1.79
CA SER A 5 14.52 29.15 2.74
C SER A 5 13.21 28.84 2.04
N LEU A 6 12.91 27.55 1.92
CA LEU A 6 11.61 27.10 1.46
C LEU A 6 10.52 27.49 2.46
N ASN A 7 9.34 27.85 1.95
CA ASN A 7 8.15 28.00 2.77
C ASN A 7 7.54 26.63 3.10
N GLU A 8 6.60 26.61 4.06
CA GLU A 8 5.95 25.40 4.54
C GLU A 8 5.30 24.59 3.42
N ARG A 9 4.55 25.26 2.54
CA ARG A 9 3.88 24.62 1.39
C ARG A 9 4.86 23.96 0.41
N GLN A 10 6.04 24.55 0.21
CA GLN A 10 7.09 23.97 -0.63
C GLN A 10 7.70 22.72 0.02
N LEU A 11 7.90 22.74 1.33
CA LEU A 11 8.39 21.58 2.09
C LEU A 11 7.34 20.48 2.19
N GLN A 12 6.06 20.83 2.35
CA GLN A 12 4.92 19.91 2.28
C GLN A 12 4.88 19.17 0.95
N ASN A 13 5.01 19.88 -0.19
CA ASN A 13 5.09 19.24 -1.51
C ASN A 13 6.30 18.30 -1.63
N ALA A 14 7.45 18.69 -1.07
CA ALA A 14 8.64 17.86 -1.08
C ALA A 14 8.49 16.63 -0.18
N ALA A 15 7.84 16.78 0.98
CA ALA A 15 7.54 15.69 1.90
C ALA A 15 6.61 14.70 1.22
N HIS A 16 5.53 15.18 0.60
CA HIS A 16 4.60 14.33 -0.17
C HIS A 16 5.33 13.49 -1.22
N GLN A 17 6.16 14.10 -2.07
CA GLN A 17 6.97 13.38 -3.06
C GLN A 17 7.92 12.35 -2.44
N LEU A 18 8.55 12.68 -1.32
CA LEU A 18 9.45 11.77 -0.61
C LEU A 18 8.70 10.57 -0.03
N LEU A 19 7.46 10.77 0.42
CA LEU A 19 6.59 9.75 0.97
C LEU A 19 5.93 8.89 -0.13
N SER A 20 5.92 9.34 -1.38
CA SER A 20 5.45 8.57 -2.55
C SER A 20 6.35 7.39 -2.93
N ASP A 21 7.45 7.11 -2.21
CA ASP A 21 8.22 5.87 -2.37
C ASP A 21 7.83 4.82 -1.30
N PRO A 22 6.92 3.88 -1.64
CA PRO A 22 6.43 2.89 -0.71
C PRO A 22 7.43 1.76 -0.45
N SER A 23 8.61 1.76 -1.09
CA SER A 23 9.64 0.74 -0.85
C SER A 23 10.51 1.03 0.39
N ILE A 24 10.31 2.18 1.04
CA ILE A 24 11.13 2.64 2.15
C ILE A 24 10.39 2.44 3.48
N VAL A 25 11.01 1.69 4.40
CA VAL A 25 10.60 1.64 5.81
C VAL A 25 11.35 2.71 6.61
N ARG A 26 10.61 3.40 7.47
CA ARG A 26 11.09 4.42 8.40
C ARG A 26 10.69 4.00 9.81
N ASN A 27 11.16 4.77 10.79
CA ASN A 27 10.67 4.69 12.15
C ASN A 27 9.98 6.00 12.52
N THR A 28 8.89 5.91 13.28
CA THR A 28 8.33 7.08 13.97
C THR A 28 9.26 7.52 15.10
N PHE A 29 9.00 8.69 15.67
CA PHE A 29 9.68 9.20 16.86
C PHE A 29 9.61 8.20 18.03
N SER A 30 8.50 7.47 18.16
CA SER A 30 8.30 6.41 19.15
C SER A 30 8.95 5.07 18.79
N ASN A 31 9.84 5.03 17.78
CA ASN A 31 10.52 3.84 17.26
C ASN A 31 9.57 2.77 16.68
N LYS A 32 8.37 3.16 16.24
CA LYS A 32 7.48 2.22 15.54
C LYS A 32 7.85 2.14 14.06
N ARG A 33 7.91 0.92 13.52
CA ARG A 33 8.14 0.73 12.09
C ARG A 33 6.98 1.30 11.30
N LEU A 34 7.30 2.18 10.36
CA LEU A 34 6.38 2.92 9.52
C LEU A 34 6.77 2.75 8.06
N GLN A 35 5.83 2.32 7.24
CA GLN A 35 5.95 2.37 5.78
C GLN A 35 4.76 3.18 5.24
N ILE A 36 5.02 4.11 4.32
CA ILE A 36 3.94 4.81 3.62
C ILE A 36 3.51 3.93 2.44
N LEU A 37 2.29 3.41 2.48
CA LEU A 37 1.73 2.57 1.42
C LEU A 37 1.15 3.42 0.28
N SER A 38 0.60 4.58 0.63
CA SER A 38 0.18 5.63 -0.29
C SER A 38 0.27 6.98 0.44
N PRO A 39 0.86 8.02 -0.18
CA PRO A 39 1.05 9.33 0.44
C PRO A 39 -0.25 10.14 0.55
N GLY A 40 -1.37 9.62 0.04
CA GLY A 40 -2.62 10.35 -0.03
C GLY A 40 -2.54 11.51 -1.03
N ARG A 41 -3.44 12.48 -0.86
CA ARG A 41 -3.53 13.67 -1.73
C ARG A 41 -3.23 14.92 -0.92
N ILE A 42 -2.47 15.85 -1.50
CA ILE A 42 -2.28 17.17 -0.91
C ILE A 42 -3.63 17.88 -0.81
N ASN A 43 -3.98 18.33 0.40
CA ASN A 43 -5.13 19.18 0.63
C ASN A 43 -4.81 20.61 0.22
N VAL A 44 -5.71 21.24 -0.54
CA VAL A 44 -5.58 22.65 -0.95
C VAL A 44 -6.60 23.56 -0.25
N GLY A 45 -7.48 22.96 0.56
CA GLY A 45 -8.48 23.66 1.36
C GLY A 45 -8.11 23.67 2.85
N GLU A 46 -9.12 23.85 3.70
CA GLU A 46 -8.96 23.77 5.15
C GLU A 46 -8.83 22.32 5.63
N GLY A 47 -8.23 22.15 6.81
CA GLY A 47 -8.01 20.85 7.43
C GLY A 47 -6.58 20.35 7.20
N PRO A 48 -6.35 19.03 7.35
CA PRO A 48 -5.01 18.48 7.34
C PRO A 48 -4.34 18.56 5.97
N ASP A 49 -3.01 18.63 5.96
CA ASP A 49 -2.18 18.82 4.76
C ASP A 49 -2.27 17.68 3.74
N PHE A 50 -2.48 16.45 4.20
CA PHE A 50 -2.59 15.26 3.37
C PHE A 50 -3.85 14.47 3.70
N LEU A 51 -4.69 14.22 2.70
CA LEU A 51 -5.93 13.45 2.82
C LEU A 51 -5.73 12.00 2.37
N ASP A 52 -6.39 11.07 3.06
CA ASP A 52 -6.42 9.64 2.72
C ASP A 52 -5.01 9.00 2.59
N ILE A 53 -4.06 9.42 3.43
CA ILE A 53 -2.76 8.74 3.55
C ILE A 53 -3.00 7.31 4.05
N ALA A 54 -2.29 6.35 3.46
CA ALA A 54 -2.30 4.96 3.91
C ALA A 54 -0.91 4.58 4.42
N ILE A 55 -0.84 4.15 5.68
CA ILE A 55 0.39 3.75 6.33
C ILE A 55 0.32 2.30 6.78
N LEU A 56 1.48 1.65 6.84
CA LEU A 56 1.69 0.40 7.55
C LEU A 56 2.47 0.73 8.83
N LEU A 57 1.81 0.67 9.97
CA LEU A 57 2.39 0.96 11.28
C LEU A 57 2.43 -0.33 12.10
N GLN A 58 3.62 -0.84 12.39
CA GLN A 58 3.80 -2.12 13.11
C GLN A 58 2.95 -3.26 12.50
N GLY A 59 2.91 -3.35 11.17
CA GLY A 59 2.12 -4.35 10.47
C GLY A 59 0.64 -4.03 10.30
N ASP A 60 0.07 -3.01 10.95
CA ASP A 60 -1.31 -2.60 10.72
C ASP A 60 -1.43 -1.60 9.57
N VAL A 61 -2.37 -1.83 8.67
CA VAL A 61 -2.73 -0.88 7.61
C VAL A 61 -3.72 0.12 8.19
N ILE A 62 -3.33 1.39 8.23
CA ILE A 62 -4.16 2.48 8.75
C ILE A 62 -4.36 3.51 7.65
N ILE A 63 -5.62 3.89 7.37
CA ILE A 63 -5.95 4.96 6.42
C ILE A 63 -6.60 6.13 7.15
N GLY A 64 -6.06 7.33 6.98
CA GLY A 64 -6.54 8.56 7.59
C GLY A 64 -5.90 9.76 6.92
N ASP A 65 -5.65 10.82 7.68
CA ASP A 65 -5.00 12.03 7.18
C ASP A 65 -3.59 12.20 7.80
N ALA A 66 -2.78 13.08 7.24
CA ALA A 66 -1.51 13.49 7.83
C ALA A 66 -1.35 15.00 7.81
N GLU A 67 -0.63 15.50 8.80
CA GLU A 67 -0.36 16.92 8.97
C GLU A 67 1.13 17.21 8.92
N PHE A 68 1.53 18.31 8.28
CA PHE A 68 2.93 18.74 8.20
C PHE A 68 3.16 20.01 9.02
N HIS A 69 4.30 20.09 9.71
CA HIS A 69 4.73 21.30 10.39
C HIS A 69 6.26 21.45 10.33
N PHE A 70 6.78 22.65 10.60
CA PHE A 70 8.23 22.80 10.83
C PHE A 70 8.64 22.13 12.14
N LYS A 71 7.93 22.46 13.22
CA LYS A 71 8.19 21.98 14.59
C LYS A 71 7.00 21.20 15.09
N SER A 72 7.25 20.14 15.87
CA SER A 72 6.14 19.32 16.35
C SER A 72 5.20 20.06 17.32
N SER A 73 5.75 20.95 18.16
CA SER A 73 4.97 21.87 19.04
C SER A 73 3.89 22.70 18.32
N GLN A 74 4.04 22.99 17.03
CA GLN A 74 3.06 23.77 16.27
C GLN A 74 1.68 23.11 16.20
N TRP A 75 1.62 21.79 16.39
CA TRP A 75 0.35 21.08 16.54
C TRP A 75 -0.53 21.64 17.67
N LEU A 76 0.08 22.00 18.80
CA LEU A 76 -0.61 22.60 19.95
C LEU A 76 -0.82 24.10 19.72
N GLU A 77 0.19 24.82 19.21
CA GLU A 77 0.12 26.26 18.93
C GLU A 77 -1.03 26.62 17.98
N HIS A 78 -1.26 25.78 16.95
CA HIS A 78 -2.35 25.93 15.99
C HIS A 78 -3.68 25.33 16.49
N LYS A 79 -3.71 24.77 17.69
CA LYS A 79 -4.89 24.16 18.33
C LYS A 79 -5.51 23.01 17.54
N HIS A 80 -4.70 22.29 16.75
CA HIS A 80 -5.16 21.14 15.96
C HIS A 80 -5.68 20.01 16.83
N HIS A 81 -5.08 19.81 18.02
CA HIS A 81 -5.60 18.88 19.01
C HIS A 81 -7.09 19.12 19.27
N THR A 82 -7.52 20.34 19.60
CA THR A 82 -8.95 20.68 19.86
C THR A 82 -9.84 20.84 18.63
N ASN A 83 -9.30 20.69 17.41
CA ASN A 83 -10.05 20.98 16.19
C ASN A 83 -10.54 19.68 15.52
N ASP A 84 -11.86 19.53 15.43
CA ASP A 84 -12.53 18.37 14.83
C ASP A 84 -12.13 18.09 13.37
N ASN A 85 -11.64 19.09 12.62
CA ASN A 85 -11.16 18.90 11.26
C ASN A 85 -9.88 18.04 11.21
N TYR A 86 -9.15 17.91 12.32
CA TYR A 86 -7.89 17.17 12.42
C TYR A 86 -8.06 15.81 13.12
N LYS A 87 -9.30 15.43 13.48
CA LYS A 87 -9.61 14.16 14.16
C LYS A 87 -9.36 12.91 13.31
N SER A 88 -9.00 13.05 12.06
CA SER A 88 -8.64 11.94 11.17
C SER A 88 -7.13 11.83 10.96
N VAL A 89 -6.33 12.74 11.52
CA VAL A 89 -4.87 12.72 11.41
C VAL A 89 -4.32 11.50 12.16
N ILE A 90 -3.62 10.64 11.44
CA ILE A 90 -2.98 9.42 11.95
C ILE A 90 -1.46 9.49 11.95
N LEU A 91 -0.90 10.49 11.27
CA LEU A 91 0.54 10.71 11.18
C LEU A 91 0.83 12.21 11.19
N HIS A 92 1.72 12.65 12.06
CA HIS A 92 2.31 13.99 12.00
C HIS A 92 3.67 13.92 11.37
N ILE A 93 3.98 14.87 10.51
CA ILE A 93 5.25 14.96 9.83
C ILE A 93 5.86 16.30 10.23
N CYS A 94 7.08 16.29 10.76
CA CYS A 94 7.76 17.53 11.13
C CYS A 94 9.22 17.54 10.74
N THR A 95 9.80 18.73 10.58
CA THR A 95 11.25 18.86 10.34
C THR A 95 12.09 18.86 11.59
N GLU A 96 11.48 19.21 12.72
CA GLU A 96 12.09 19.31 14.04
C GLU A 96 11.12 18.76 15.09
N ALA A 97 11.46 17.64 15.71
CA ALA A 97 10.74 17.14 16.88
C ALA A 97 11.23 17.87 18.13
N ASN A 98 10.37 18.72 18.70
CA ASN A 98 10.72 19.56 19.84
C ASN A 98 9.72 19.45 21.01
N HIS A 99 8.81 18.48 20.97
CA HIS A 99 7.83 18.25 22.02
C HIS A 99 7.65 16.73 22.30
N PRO A 100 8.60 16.06 22.96
CA PRO A 100 8.64 14.60 23.08
C PRO A 100 7.38 13.93 23.66
N ALA A 101 6.68 14.61 24.58
CA ALA A 101 5.42 14.11 25.15
C ALA A 101 4.27 14.10 24.13
N LEU A 102 4.29 15.00 23.15
CA LEU A 102 3.37 15.01 22.02
C LEU A 102 3.83 13.96 21.01
N ASP A 103 5.11 13.98 20.65
CA ASP A 103 5.70 13.14 19.60
C ASP A 103 5.63 11.63 19.90
N SER A 104 5.42 11.26 21.17
CA SER A 104 5.19 9.88 21.61
C SER A 104 3.71 9.47 21.58
N LYS A 105 2.78 10.42 21.69
CA LYS A 105 1.32 10.18 21.59
C LYS A 105 0.82 10.29 20.15
N LEU A 106 1.42 11.20 19.39
CA LEU A 106 1.18 11.44 17.98
C LEU A 106 2.23 10.66 17.21
N GLU A 107 1.83 9.67 16.41
CA GLU A 107 2.79 8.98 15.55
C GLU A 107 3.46 10.00 14.63
N THR A 108 4.70 10.33 14.97
CA THR A 108 5.40 11.47 14.38
C THR A 108 6.54 10.96 13.52
N LEU A 109 6.58 11.36 12.26
CA LEU A 109 7.68 11.12 11.35
C LEU A 109 8.53 12.40 11.24
N VAL A 110 9.76 12.32 11.72
CA VAL A 110 10.71 13.43 11.60
C VAL A 110 11.46 13.30 10.28
N ILE A 111 11.39 14.33 9.44
CA ILE A 111 12.13 14.41 8.18
C ILE A 111 13.00 15.65 8.20
N GLU A 112 14.32 15.46 8.27
CA GLU A 112 15.24 16.59 8.33
C GLU A 112 15.01 17.58 7.18
N LYS A 113 14.95 18.87 7.51
CA LYS A 113 14.64 19.95 6.55
C LYS A 113 15.51 19.89 5.30
N HIS A 114 16.80 19.60 5.45
CA HIS A 114 17.74 19.54 4.34
C HIS A 114 17.41 18.42 3.32
N ILE A 115 16.77 17.33 3.75
CA ILE A 115 16.31 16.24 2.87
C ILE A 115 15.12 16.72 2.02
N LEU A 116 14.20 17.47 2.63
CA LEU A 116 13.06 18.07 1.92
C LEU A 116 13.52 19.14 0.94
N GLU A 117 14.47 19.99 1.33
CA GLU A 117 15.07 20.98 0.44
C GLU A 117 15.73 20.31 -0.79
N LYS A 118 16.48 19.23 -0.58
CA LYS A 118 17.06 18.44 -1.67
C LYS A 118 15.99 17.82 -2.57
N THR A 119 14.94 17.24 -1.99
CA THR A 119 13.82 16.65 -2.74
C THR A 119 13.10 17.71 -3.58
N PHE A 120 12.87 18.89 -3.02
CA PHE A 120 12.24 20.01 -3.71
C PHE A 120 13.06 20.49 -4.92
N LEU A 121 14.38 20.62 -4.76
CA LEU A 121 15.27 21.02 -5.86
C LEU A 121 15.22 20.00 -7.01
N GLN A 122 15.22 18.70 -6.70
CA GLN A 122 15.08 17.63 -7.70
C GLN A 122 13.73 17.69 -8.44
N LEU A 123 12.65 18.06 -7.74
CA LEU A 123 11.33 18.24 -8.35
C LEU A 123 11.33 19.39 -9.37
N GLN A 124 11.99 20.51 -9.06
CA GLN A 124 12.09 21.66 -9.97
C GLN A 124 12.89 21.34 -11.25
N GLU A 125 13.89 20.47 -11.15
CA GLU A 125 14.64 20.01 -12.32
C GLU A 125 13.80 19.10 -13.22
N LYS A 126 12.98 18.23 -12.61
CA LYS A 126 12.09 17.30 -13.34
C LYS A 126 10.89 17.99 -13.98
N SER A 127 10.30 19.01 -13.34
CA SER A 127 9.11 19.70 -13.86
C SER A 127 9.34 20.44 -15.19
N LYS A 128 10.61 20.70 -15.59
CA LYS A 128 10.97 21.19 -16.93
C LYS A 128 10.85 20.13 -18.04
N LYS A 129 10.66 18.85 -17.70
CA LYS A 129 10.47 17.72 -18.63
C LYS A 129 9.35 16.80 -18.14
N GLU A 130 8.12 17.21 -18.39
CA GLU A 130 6.91 16.38 -18.54
C GLU A 130 6.31 15.63 -17.31
N ILE A 131 4.96 15.66 -17.32
CA ILE A 131 3.94 14.85 -16.63
C ILE A 131 3.38 15.39 -15.30
N ASP A 132 2.06 15.55 -15.30
CA ASP A 132 1.18 15.85 -14.17
C ASP A 132 1.21 14.69 -13.15
N LEU A 133 2.14 14.82 -12.19
CA LEU A 133 2.48 13.86 -11.12
C LEU A 133 1.32 13.52 -10.17
N LYS A 134 0.20 14.26 -10.23
CA LYS A 134 -1.00 14.02 -9.39
C LYS A 134 -1.67 12.65 -9.59
N SER A 135 -1.21 11.87 -10.56
CA SER A 135 -1.92 10.70 -11.04
C SER A 135 -1.22 9.36 -10.72
N LEU A 136 0.06 9.37 -10.29
CA LEU A 136 0.78 8.16 -9.85
C LEU A 136 0.45 7.78 -8.40
N GLU A 137 0.18 8.79 -7.56
CA GLU A 137 -0.20 8.62 -6.15
C GLU A 137 -1.56 7.93 -6.03
N ASP A 138 -2.49 8.33 -6.88
CA ASP A 138 -3.76 7.64 -7.06
C ASP A 138 -3.54 6.16 -7.39
N LEU A 139 -2.57 5.82 -8.26
CA LEU A 139 -2.28 4.42 -8.60
C LEU A 139 -1.77 3.61 -7.41
N GLN A 140 -1.02 4.19 -6.48
CA GLN A 140 -0.63 3.49 -5.25
C GLN A 140 -1.85 3.18 -4.40
N HIS A 141 -2.73 4.15 -4.24
CA HIS A 141 -3.99 3.96 -3.53
C HIS A 141 -4.82 2.83 -4.16
N TYR A 142 -5.02 2.86 -5.49
CA TYR A 142 -5.73 1.80 -6.22
C TYR A 142 -5.05 0.43 -6.12
N ALA A 143 -3.72 0.38 -6.12
CA ALA A 143 -2.96 -0.86 -5.96
C ALA A 143 -3.18 -1.47 -4.56
N LEU A 144 -3.14 -0.63 -3.52
CA LEU A 144 -3.41 -1.03 -2.14
C LEU A 144 -4.85 -1.53 -1.99
N LEU A 145 -5.84 -0.77 -2.47
CA LEU A 145 -7.26 -1.17 -2.43
C LEU A 145 -7.49 -2.52 -3.09
N ARG A 146 -6.86 -2.75 -4.25
CA ARG A 146 -6.97 -4.03 -4.94
C ARG A 146 -6.40 -5.18 -4.12
N LEU A 147 -5.25 -4.98 -3.47
CA LEU A 147 -4.65 -5.98 -2.60
C LEU A 147 -5.52 -6.27 -1.38
N LEU A 148 -6.00 -5.24 -0.68
CA LEU A 148 -6.87 -5.38 0.48
C LEU A 148 -8.20 -6.07 0.14
N ARG A 149 -8.80 -5.74 -1.02
CA ARG A 149 -10.01 -6.39 -1.51
C ARG A 149 -9.81 -7.88 -1.74
N LYS A 150 -8.73 -8.24 -2.42
CA LYS A 150 -8.37 -9.65 -2.64
C LYS A 150 -8.08 -10.38 -1.34
N THR A 151 -7.42 -9.69 -0.40
CA THR A 151 -7.12 -10.23 0.93
C THR A 151 -8.39 -10.47 1.72
N SER A 152 -9.38 -9.57 1.63
CA SER A 152 -10.69 -9.74 2.26
C SER A 152 -11.44 -10.93 1.67
N ASP A 153 -11.49 -11.03 0.33
CA ASP A 153 -12.08 -12.20 -0.35
C ASP A 153 -11.41 -13.51 0.10
N ALA A 154 -10.07 -13.52 0.18
CA ALA A 154 -9.29 -14.67 0.64
C ALA A 154 -9.56 -15.01 2.10
N LYS A 155 -9.69 -14.00 2.98
CA LYS A 155 -9.95 -14.19 4.41
C LYS A 155 -11.29 -14.85 4.67
N LEU A 156 -12.33 -14.49 3.90
CA LEU A 156 -13.64 -15.13 4.00
C LEU A 156 -13.55 -16.63 3.69
N ILE A 157 -12.91 -16.98 2.57
CA ILE A 157 -12.73 -18.39 2.16
C ILE A 157 -11.86 -19.15 3.17
N LEU A 158 -10.75 -18.53 3.63
CA LEU A 158 -9.85 -19.11 4.63
C LEU A 158 -10.59 -19.43 5.94
N THR A 159 -11.45 -18.52 6.39
CA THR A 159 -12.22 -18.70 7.63
C THR A 159 -13.26 -19.82 7.51
N GLU A 160 -13.85 -19.98 6.32
CA GLU A 160 -14.85 -21.02 6.07
C GLU A 160 -14.22 -22.42 5.90
N LYS A 161 -13.07 -22.52 5.23
CA LYS A 161 -12.58 -23.80 4.70
C LYS A 161 -11.20 -24.23 5.19
N GLY A 162 -10.44 -23.36 5.84
CA GLY A 162 -9.04 -23.62 6.17
C GLY A 162 -8.11 -23.38 4.98
N LEU A 163 -6.80 -23.45 5.24
CA LEU A 163 -5.76 -23.01 4.30
C LEU A 163 -5.73 -23.82 3.00
N ASP A 164 -5.64 -25.15 3.12
CA ASP A 164 -5.49 -26.07 1.99
C ASP A 164 -6.65 -25.97 0.99
N GLU A 165 -7.87 -25.88 1.49
CA GLU A 165 -9.07 -25.72 0.67
C GLU A 165 -9.18 -24.30 0.12
N ALA A 166 -8.79 -23.29 0.90
CA ALA A 166 -8.85 -21.89 0.46
C ALA A 166 -7.91 -21.60 -0.70
N ILE A 167 -6.68 -22.13 -0.68
CA ILE A 167 -5.74 -21.94 -1.80
C ILE A 167 -6.27 -22.60 -3.08
N LYS A 168 -6.82 -23.82 -2.99
CA LYS A 168 -7.43 -24.53 -4.13
C LYS A 168 -8.59 -23.73 -4.71
N GLU A 169 -9.45 -23.20 -3.87
CA GLU A 169 -10.60 -22.42 -4.30
C GLU A 169 -10.20 -21.09 -4.94
N LEU A 170 -9.24 -20.37 -4.35
CA LEU A 170 -8.73 -19.14 -4.95
C LEU A 170 -8.11 -19.39 -6.32
N PHE A 171 -7.32 -20.46 -6.46
CA PHE A 171 -6.77 -20.88 -7.75
C PHE A 171 -7.88 -21.21 -8.75
N CYS A 172 -8.85 -22.04 -8.36
CA CYS A 172 -10.00 -22.41 -9.19
C CYS A 172 -10.76 -21.15 -9.67
N ASN A 173 -11.11 -20.26 -8.73
CA ASN A 173 -11.83 -19.03 -9.01
C ASN A 173 -11.03 -18.08 -9.90
N PHE A 174 -9.72 -17.98 -9.69
CA PHE A 174 -8.86 -17.17 -10.54
C PHE A 174 -8.72 -17.74 -11.95
N ILE A 175 -8.42 -19.03 -12.08
CA ILE A 175 -8.26 -19.75 -13.35
C ILE A 175 -9.54 -19.67 -14.18
N ASN A 176 -10.70 -19.90 -13.57
CA ASN A 176 -12.00 -19.82 -14.25
C ASN A 176 -12.25 -18.40 -14.80
N ARG A 177 -11.99 -17.36 -13.99
CA ARG A 177 -12.12 -15.96 -14.43
C ARG A 177 -11.08 -15.59 -15.50
N TYR A 178 -9.86 -16.10 -15.38
CA TYR A 178 -8.80 -15.89 -16.36
C TYR A 178 -9.20 -16.47 -17.72
N ASN A 179 -9.65 -17.73 -17.73
CA ASN A 179 -10.03 -18.42 -18.95
C ASN A 179 -11.27 -17.78 -19.61
N ALA A 180 -12.29 -17.42 -18.82
CA ALA A 180 -13.50 -16.78 -19.32
C ALA A 180 -13.26 -15.43 -20.03
N ARG A 181 -12.18 -14.72 -19.67
CA ARG A 181 -11.82 -13.43 -20.28
C ARG A 181 -10.98 -13.56 -21.55
N LYS A 182 -10.45 -14.75 -21.86
CA LYS A 182 -9.54 -14.95 -22.98
C LYS A 182 -10.30 -15.32 -24.25
N ARG A 183 -10.29 -14.40 -25.22
CA ARG A 183 -10.74 -14.69 -26.59
C ARG A 183 -9.86 -15.73 -27.31
N ARG A 184 -8.60 -15.85 -26.90
CA ARG A 184 -7.62 -16.84 -27.40
C ARG A 184 -6.94 -17.48 -26.19
N PRO A 185 -7.44 -18.63 -25.72
CA PRO A 185 -6.84 -19.35 -24.61
C PRO A 185 -5.41 -19.79 -24.95
N VAL A 186 -4.49 -19.58 -24.01
CA VAL A 186 -3.07 -20.02 -24.15
C VAL A 186 -2.90 -21.44 -23.60
N TYR A 187 -3.63 -21.78 -22.54
CA TYR A 187 -3.58 -23.07 -21.86
C TYR A 187 -4.80 -23.91 -22.22
N LYS A 188 -4.60 -25.23 -22.37
CA LYS A 188 -5.68 -26.19 -22.53
C LYS A 188 -6.34 -26.44 -21.16
N LYS A 189 -7.52 -27.07 -21.18
CA LYS A 189 -8.22 -27.46 -19.96
C LYS A 189 -7.38 -28.42 -19.10
N GLU A 190 -6.69 -29.35 -19.74
CA GLU A 190 -5.78 -30.30 -19.08
C GLU A 190 -4.66 -29.59 -18.33
N ASP A 191 -3.99 -28.60 -18.96
CA ASP A 191 -2.92 -27.81 -18.32
C ASP A 191 -3.43 -27.11 -17.04
N LEU A 192 -4.63 -26.53 -17.11
CA LEU A 192 -5.23 -25.82 -15.97
C LEU A 192 -5.62 -26.76 -14.84
N LEU A 193 -6.10 -27.97 -15.16
CA LEU A 193 -6.41 -29.00 -14.17
C LEU A 193 -5.13 -29.55 -13.51
N ASP A 194 -4.07 -29.73 -14.29
CA ASP A 194 -2.77 -30.18 -13.78
C ASP A 194 -2.20 -29.17 -12.78
N ILE A 195 -2.20 -27.87 -13.12
CA ILE A 195 -1.82 -26.80 -12.19
C ILE A 195 -2.62 -26.88 -10.88
N MET A 196 -3.93 -27.12 -10.97
CA MET A 196 -4.79 -27.22 -9.79
C MET A 196 -4.50 -28.46 -8.94
N SER A 197 -4.19 -29.61 -9.54
CA SER A 197 -3.83 -30.82 -8.80
C SER A 197 -2.47 -30.71 -8.10
N GLN A 198 -1.52 -29.98 -8.69
CA GLN A 198 -0.16 -29.83 -8.14
C GLN A 198 -0.06 -28.81 -7.00
N VAL A 199 -1.12 -28.06 -6.69
CA VAL A 199 -1.10 -27.02 -5.64
C VAL A 199 -0.70 -27.59 -4.28
N GLN A 200 -1.12 -28.81 -3.94
CA GLN A 200 -0.84 -29.43 -2.64
C GLN A 200 0.63 -29.84 -2.47
N GLU A 201 1.33 -30.11 -3.57
CA GLU A 201 2.75 -30.51 -3.55
C GLU A 201 3.69 -29.33 -3.85
N ALA A 202 3.12 -28.15 -4.14
CA ALA A 202 3.88 -26.98 -4.54
C ALA A 202 4.55 -26.29 -3.35
N LEU A 203 5.75 -25.76 -3.56
CA LEU A 203 6.50 -24.93 -2.60
C LEU A 203 5.70 -23.74 -2.04
N LEU A 204 4.65 -23.31 -2.73
CA LEU A 204 3.78 -22.23 -2.28
C LEU A 204 2.94 -22.64 -1.05
N LEU A 205 2.55 -23.91 -0.93
CA LEU A 205 1.73 -24.36 0.21
C LEU A 205 2.58 -24.44 1.47
N ASP A 206 3.80 -24.97 1.37
CA ASP A 206 4.80 -24.92 2.45
C ASP A 206 5.05 -23.48 2.93
N PHE A 207 5.22 -22.54 2.00
CA PHE A 207 5.37 -21.12 2.34
C PHE A 207 4.17 -20.56 3.12
N LEU A 208 2.94 -20.96 2.76
CA LEU A 208 1.73 -20.50 3.45
C LEU A 208 1.59 -21.13 4.83
N HIS A 209 1.90 -22.43 5.01
CA HIS A 209 1.88 -23.07 6.32
C HIS A 209 2.92 -22.49 7.27
N GLN A 210 4.11 -22.15 6.77
CA GLN A 210 5.13 -21.49 7.60
C GLN A 210 4.64 -20.14 8.12
N LEU A 211 3.91 -19.37 7.29
CA LEU A 211 3.25 -18.15 7.73
C LEU A 211 2.15 -18.40 8.77
N GLU A 212 1.30 -19.41 8.52
CA GLU A 212 0.23 -19.82 9.45
C GLU A 212 0.77 -20.23 10.82
N ASN A 213 1.91 -20.92 10.83
CA ASN A 213 2.62 -21.35 12.03
C ASN A 213 3.42 -20.22 12.70
N GLY A 214 3.49 -19.03 12.10
CA GLY A 214 4.24 -17.89 12.61
C GLY A 214 5.76 -18.06 12.55
N GLU A 215 6.26 -18.89 11.63
CA GLU A 215 7.69 -19.13 11.46
C GLU A 215 8.43 -17.90 10.91
N GLU A 216 9.65 -17.68 11.40
CA GLU A 216 10.52 -16.63 10.88
C GLU A 216 11.17 -17.09 9.56
N ILE A 217 10.62 -16.63 8.45
CA ILE A 217 11.09 -16.99 7.11
C ILE A 217 11.49 -15.74 6.29
N PRO A 218 12.46 -15.85 5.36
CA PRO A 218 12.86 -14.74 4.50
C PRO A 218 11.81 -14.51 3.39
N ILE A 219 10.74 -13.79 3.71
CA ILE A 219 9.56 -13.59 2.86
C ILE A 219 9.90 -13.21 1.41
N SER A 220 10.76 -12.20 1.23
CA SER A 220 11.12 -11.72 -0.11
C SER A 220 11.80 -12.79 -0.95
N ASP A 221 12.70 -13.58 -0.36
CA ASP A 221 13.42 -14.65 -1.05
C ASP A 221 12.49 -15.81 -1.38
N ARG A 222 11.58 -16.16 -0.46
CA ARG A 222 10.56 -17.19 -0.67
C ARG A 222 9.64 -16.79 -1.81
N LEU A 223 9.09 -15.58 -1.82
CA LEU A 223 8.25 -15.11 -2.92
C LEU A 223 9.02 -15.04 -4.25
N GLN A 224 10.29 -14.63 -4.24
CA GLN A 224 11.12 -14.62 -5.44
C GLN A 224 11.38 -16.04 -5.96
N CYS A 225 11.53 -17.04 -5.07
CA CYS A 225 11.60 -18.45 -5.42
C CYS A 225 10.28 -18.91 -6.07
N LEU A 226 9.13 -18.58 -5.48
CA LEU A 226 7.82 -18.91 -6.04
C LEU A 226 7.60 -18.28 -7.43
N LEU A 227 8.16 -17.10 -7.70
CA LEU A 227 8.09 -16.51 -9.04
C LEU A 227 8.94 -17.27 -10.08
N LYS A 228 9.96 -18.03 -9.65
CA LYS A 228 10.90 -18.75 -10.52
C LYS A 228 10.57 -20.23 -10.69
N THR A 229 9.92 -20.85 -9.70
CA THR A 229 9.61 -22.29 -9.72
C THR A 229 8.24 -22.55 -10.33
N GLN A 230 8.16 -23.47 -11.30
CA GLN A 230 6.89 -23.90 -11.88
C GLN A 230 6.03 -24.65 -10.86
N ILE A 231 4.72 -24.44 -10.93
CA ILE A 231 3.73 -25.29 -10.25
C ILE A 231 3.50 -26.54 -11.12
N ALA A 232 3.30 -26.34 -12.42
CA ALA A 232 3.17 -27.37 -13.44
C ALA A 232 3.62 -26.81 -14.80
N SER A 233 2.76 -26.84 -15.83
CA SER A 233 3.09 -26.41 -17.19
C SER A 233 2.98 -24.89 -17.43
N GLU A 234 2.73 -24.07 -16.40
CA GLU A 234 2.47 -22.65 -16.60
C GLU A 234 3.72 -21.82 -16.96
N GLY A 235 3.50 -20.82 -17.81
CA GLY A 235 4.50 -19.81 -18.13
C GLY A 235 4.66 -18.76 -17.02
N PRO A 236 5.78 -18.02 -17.01
CA PRO A 236 6.15 -17.09 -15.93
C PRO A 236 5.14 -15.95 -15.72
N SER A 237 4.48 -15.47 -16.79
CA SER A 237 3.45 -14.44 -16.66
C SER A 237 2.20 -14.95 -15.95
N PHE A 238 1.78 -16.20 -16.21
CA PHE A 238 0.59 -16.75 -15.56
C PHE A 238 0.89 -17.12 -14.11
N ARG A 239 2.08 -17.65 -13.83
CA ARG A 239 2.57 -17.88 -12.47
C ARG A 239 2.54 -16.61 -11.62
N ARG A 240 3.08 -15.49 -12.12
CA ARG A 240 3.03 -14.20 -11.42
C ARG A 240 1.61 -13.78 -11.08
N GLU A 241 0.68 -13.97 -12.00
CA GLU A 241 -0.72 -13.69 -11.73
C GLU A 241 -1.32 -14.63 -10.68
N LEU A 242 -0.98 -15.92 -10.68
CA LEU A 242 -1.40 -16.86 -9.60
C LEU A 242 -0.85 -16.42 -8.24
N ILE A 243 0.44 -16.08 -8.16
CA ILE A 243 1.06 -15.60 -6.92
C ILE A 243 0.40 -14.30 -6.44
N LEU A 244 0.26 -13.30 -7.30
CA LEU A 244 -0.32 -11.99 -6.92
C LEU A 244 -1.80 -12.06 -6.56
N ASN A 245 -2.58 -12.90 -7.24
CA ASN A 245 -4.04 -12.89 -7.10
C ASN A 245 -4.57 -13.95 -6.12
N CYS A 246 -3.74 -14.94 -5.74
CA CYS A 246 -4.16 -16.05 -4.89
C CYS A 246 -3.22 -16.22 -3.68
N VAL A 247 -1.91 -16.36 -3.91
CA VAL A 247 -0.95 -16.64 -2.83
C VAL A 247 -0.72 -15.43 -1.93
N LEU A 248 -0.42 -14.26 -2.51
CA LEU A 248 -0.16 -13.04 -1.73
C LEU A 248 -1.37 -12.65 -0.85
N PRO A 249 -2.62 -12.64 -1.34
CA PRO A 249 -3.78 -12.40 -0.48
C PRO A 249 -3.91 -13.36 0.71
N LEU A 250 -3.68 -14.66 0.51
CA LEU A 250 -3.68 -15.63 1.62
C LEU A 250 -2.51 -15.38 2.58
N ALA A 251 -1.31 -15.13 2.05
CA ALA A 251 -0.14 -14.81 2.86
C ALA A 251 -0.38 -13.59 3.75
N MET A 252 -1.04 -12.55 3.23
CA MET A 252 -1.44 -11.37 4.00
C MET A 252 -2.42 -11.69 5.15
N CYS A 253 -3.29 -12.70 4.98
CA CYS A 253 -4.22 -13.15 6.01
C CYS A 253 -3.53 -13.92 7.14
N LEU A 254 -2.47 -14.66 6.81
CA LEU A 254 -1.75 -15.55 7.73
C LEU A 254 -0.60 -14.85 8.45
N ALA A 255 -0.04 -13.81 7.82
CA ALA A 255 1.14 -13.12 8.31
C ALA A 255 0.93 -12.46 9.68
N ASN A 256 1.90 -12.66 10.57
CA ASN A 256 2.16 -11.78 11.70
C ASN A 256 2.66 -10.40 11.22
N ASP A 257 2.86 -9.47 12.16
CA ASP A 257 3.14 -8.07 11.83
C ASP A 257 4.46 -7.88 11.05
N GLU A 258 5.53 -8.57 11.45
CA GLU A 258 6.83 -8.53 10.78
C GLU A 258 6.78 -9.13 9.36
N SER A 259 6.09 -10.26 9.21
CA SER A 259 5.86 -10.88 7.91
C SER A 259 5.03 -9.96 7.01
N ARG A 260 4.04 -9.25 7.56
CA ARG A 260 3.18 -8.34 6.80
C ARG A 260 3.95 -7.14 6.28
N ILE A 261 4.86 -6.57 7.07
CA ILE A 261 5.82 -5.55 6.60
C ILE A 261 6.64 -6.07 5.42
N SER A 262 7.18 -7.28 5.54
CA SER A 262 7.97 -7.88 4.46
C SER A 262 7.16 -8.18 3.19
N LEU A 263 5.91 -8.62 3.33
CA LEU A 263 4.98 -8.85 2.21
C LEU A 263 4.66 -7.54 1.46
N PHE A 264 4.39 -6.46 2.18
CA PHE A 264 4.17 -5.16 1.57
C PHE A 264 5.42 -4.63 0.88
N LEU A 265 6.59 -4.71 1.52
CA LEU A 265 7.86 -4.34 0.88
C LEU A 265 8.07 -5.09 -0.43
N TRP A 266 7.84 -6.40 -0.44
CA TRP A 266 7.92 -7.19 -1.67
C TRP A 266 6.92 -6.70 -2.71
N PHE A 267 5.65 -6.48 -2.35
CA PHE A 267 4.62 -6.01 -3.28
C PHE A 267 5.00 -4.67 -3.95
N TRP A 268 5.52 -3.73 -3.16
CA TRP A 268 5.90 -2.39 -3.63
C TRP A 268 7.21 -2.34 -4.42
N SER A 269 8.12 -3.28 -4.18
CA SER A 269 9.45 -3.30 -4.81
C SER A 269 9.60 -4.30 -5.96
N THR A 270 8.65 -5.23 -6.16
CA THR A 270 8.81 -6.30 -7.16
C THR A 270 8.66 -5.78 -8.58
N PRO A 271 9.68 -5.97 -9.46
CA PRO A 271 9.61 -5.55 -10.85
C PRO A 271 8.55 -6.31 -11.65
N ALA A 272 7.89 -5.60 -12.55
CA ALA A 272 7.02 -6.20 -13.55
C ALA A 272 7.83 -7.03 -14.56
N LEU A 273 7.28 -8.18 -14.98
CA LEU A 273 7.95 -9.05 -15.96
C LEU A 273 7.93 -8.45 -17.37
N SER A 274 6.78 -7.91 -17.76
CA SER A 274 6.56 -7.32 -19.06
C SER A 274 5.45 -6.27 -18.98
N LYS A 275 5.44 -5.35 -19.93
CA LYS A 275 4.40 -4.31 -20.00
C LYS A 275 3.11 -4.88 -20.58
N TYR A 276 1.97 -4.50 -20.02
CA TYR A 276 0.68 -4.79 -20.59
C TYR A 276 0.38 -3.81 -21.73
N GLY A 277 0.29 -4.29 -22.97
CA GLY A 277 0.02 -3.43 -24.13
C GLY A 277 -1.32 -2.68 -24.07
N VAL A 278 -2.31 -3.17 -23.31
CA VAL A 278 -3.56 -2.41 -23.05
C VAL A 278 -3.31 -1.25 -22.09
N LEU A 279 -2.51 -1.46 -21.04
CA LEU A 279 -2.18 -0.42 -20.07
C LEU A 279 -1.30 0.65 -20.70
N THR A 280 -0.31 0.26 -21.51
CA THR A 280 0.57 1.21 -22.22
C THR A 280 -0.23 2.19 -23.08
N ARG A 281 -1.32 1.72 -23.72
CA ARG A 281 -2.18 2.57 -24.55
C ARG A 281 -3.12 3.48 -23.75
N ARG A 282 -3.49 3.07 -22.53
CA ARG A 282 -4.43 3.83 -21.69
C ARG A 282 -3.74 4.77 -20.70
N PHE A 283 -2.48 4.47 -20.37
CA PHE A 283 -1.65 5.18 -19.41
C PHE A 283 -0.29 5.47 -20.05
N GLU A 284 -0.29 6.20 -21.17
CA GLU A 284 0.90 6.44 -22.01
C GLU A 284 2.07 7.03 -21.21
N ASN A 285 1.75 7.93 -20.27
CA ASN A 285 2.71 8.66 -19.47
C ASN A 285 3.12 7.93 -18.17
N PHE A 286 2.66 6.70 -17.94
CA PHE A 286 2.94 6.00 -16.70
C PHE A 286 3.88 4.82 -16.86
N PRO A 287 4.89 4.69 -15.97
CA PRO A 287 5.71 3.50 -15.94
C PRO A 287 4.90 2.28 -15.50
N GLN A 288 5.30 1.13 -16.04
CA GLN A 288 4.86 -0.20 -15.60
C GLN A 288 6.09 -1.01 -15.20
N ASN A 289 6.99 -0.39 -14.43
CA ASN A 289 8.26 -0.97 -14.01
C ASN A 289 8.06 -1.95 -12.86
N PHE A 290 7.02 -1.73 -12.04
CA PHE A 290 6.70 -2.54 -10.87
C PHE A 290 5.31 -3.18 -10.97
N LEU A 291 5.13 -4.31 -10.28
CA LEU A 291 3.86 -5.04 -10.28
C LEU A 291 2.71 -4.20 -9.73
N TRP A 292 2.93 -3.46 -8.64
CA TRP A 292 1.91 -2.61 -8.04
C TRP A 292 1.38 -1.55 -9.02
N GLN A 293 2.21 -1.01 -9.91
CA GLN A 293 1.78 -0.02 -10.91
C GLN A 293 0.75 -0.63 -11.86
N GLN A 294 1.00 -1.86 -12.32
CA GLN A 294 0.08 -2.59 -13.16
C GLN A 294 -1.22 -2.93 -12.42
N GLN A 295 -1.11 -3.36 -11.15
CA GLN A 295 -2.27 -3.67 -10.32
C GLN A 295 -3.13 -2.43 -10.05
N GLY A 296 -2.51 -1.29 -9.75
CA GLY A 296 -3.18 -0.01 -9.56
C GLY A 296 -3.90 0.45 -10.83
N MET A 297 -3.24 0.39 -11.99
CA MET A 297 -3.87 0.74 -13.28
C MET A 297 -5.07 -0.16 -13.61
N LEU A 298 -4.96 -1.47 -13.32
CA LEU A 298 -6.04 -2.42 -13.53
C LEU A 298 -7.23 -2.17 -12.59
N GLU A 299 -6.99 -1.74 -11.36
CA GLU A 299 -8.05 -1.36 -10.43
C GLU A 299 -8.69 -0.03 -10.81
N TYR A 300 -7.88 0.98 -11.13
CA TYR A 300 -8.36 2.26 -11.67
C TYR A 300 -9.29 2.05 -12.86
N MET A 301 -8.89 1.23 -13.83
CA MET A 301 -9.72 0.92 -15.01
C MET A 301 -11.03 0.20 -14.67
N LYS A 302 -11.06 -0.60 -13.60
CA LYS A 302 -12.25 -1.28 -13.12
C LYS A 302 -13.26 -0.28 -12.53
N ASP A 303 -12.76 0.71 -11.80
CA ASP A 303 -13.59 1.67 -11.08
C ASP A 303 -13.99 2.85 -11.98
N TYR A 304 -13.11 3.41 -12.82
CA TYR A 304 -13.48 4.46 -13.80
C TYR A 304 -14.38 3.98 -14.96
N GLY A 305 -14.49 2.65 -15.17
CA GLY A 305 -15.50 2.07 -16.05
C GLY A 305 -16.93 2.15 -15.48
N LYS A 306 -17.05 2.45 -14.19
CA LYS A 306 -18.30 2.69 -13.46
C LYS A 306 -18.28 4.16 -13.05
N LYS A 307 -18.87 5.04 -13.87
CA LYS A 307 -19.01 6.48 -13.52
C LYS A 307 -19.53 6.59 -12.07
N THR A 308 -18.88 7.47 -11.30
CA THR A 308 -19.06 7.80 -9.86
C THR A 308 -18.30 6.88 -8.89
N ASN A 309 -17.22 7.40 -8.29
CA ASN A 309 -17.13 7.61 -6.85
C ASN A 309 -15.83 8.34 -6.48
N VAL A 310 -15.94 9.25 -5.51
CA VAL A 310 -14.80 9.88 -4.84
C VAL A 310 -14.13 8.80 -3.98
N ILE A 311 -12.80 8.76 -3.97
CA ILE A 311 -11.97 7.73 -3.31
C ILE A 311 -12.39 7.48 -1.84
N SER A 312 -12.84 8.53 -1.13
CA SER A 312 -13.30 8.44 0.26
C SER A 312 -14.61 7.64 0.46
N ASP A 313 -15.51 7.64 -0.52
CA ASP A 313 -16.74 6.82 -0.46
C ASP A 313 -16.45 5.35 -0.78
N VAL A 314 -15.49 5.11 -1.67
CA VAL A 314 -15.06 3.76 -2.08
C VAL A 314 -14.49 2.96 -0.90
N ILE A 315 -13.80 3.61 0.04
CA ILE A 315 -13.22 2.95 1.21
C ILE A 315 -14.29 2.57 2.24
N LYS A 316 -15.32 3.41 2.43
CA LYS A 316 -16.46 3.08 3.31
C LYS A 316 -17.26 1.88 2.80
N ASP A 317 -17.29 1.69 1.47
CA ASP A 317 -18.07 0.65 0.82
C ASP A 317 -17.47 -0.77 0.89
N TYR A 318 -16.17 -0.90 1.13
CA TYR A 318 -15.51 -2.23 1.00
C TYR A 318 -15.54 -3.11 2.26
N GLY A 319 -16.01 -2.60 3.41
CA GLY A 319 -16.22 -3.42 4.61
C GLY A 319 -14.96 -4.07 5.20
N PHE A 320 -13.75 -3.68 4.78
CA PHE A 320 -12.49 -4.30 5.17
C PHE A 320 -12.29 -4.33 6.69
N THR A 321 -12.70 -3.29 7.40
CA THR A 321 -12.61 -3.18 8.86
C THR A 321 -13.32 -4.31 9.60
N GLN A 322 -14.30 -4.98 8.98
CA GLN A 322 -15.01 -6.10 9.58
C GLN A 322 -14.32 -7.45 9.31
N VAL A 323 -13.46 -7.52 8.29
CA VAL A 323 -12.89 -8.77 7.77
C VAL A 323 -11.39 -8.87 8.08
N LEU A 324 -10.65 -7.78 7.91
CA LEU A 324 -9.21 -7.71 8.08
C LEU A 324 -8.87 -7.06 9.42
N SER A 325 -8.46 -7.86 10.40
CA SER A 325 -8.12 -7.38 11.75
C SER A 325 -6.97 -6.36 11.77
N PHE A 326 -6.08 -6.43 10.78
CA PHE A 326 -4.96 -5.51 10.62
C PHE A 326 -5.31 -4.22 9.85
N TYR A 327 -6.53 -4.11 9.33
CA TYR A 327 -6.97 -2.93 8.61
C TYR A 327 -7.79 -2.04 9.53
N LYS A 328 -7.36 -0.78 9.66
CA LYS A 328 -8.00 0.21 10.52
C LYS A 328 -8.32 1.45 9.70
N LEU A 329 -9.55 1.93 9.84
CA LEU A 329 -9.85 3.31 9.48
C LEU A 329 -9.36 4.19 10.61
N GLY A 330 -8.41 5.03 10.26
CA GLY A 330 -7.87 6.07 11.10
C GLY A 330 -9.00 6.89 11.68
N ARG A 331 -9.01 6.91 13.01
CA ARG A 331 -9.47 8.05 13.78
C ARG A 331 -8.23 8.49 14.55
N SER A 332 -8.16 9.77 14.81
CA SER A 332 -7.14 10.39 15.63
C SER A 332 -6.86 9.51 16.85
N PRO A 333 -5.61 9.08 17.08
CA PRO A 333 -5.25 8.43 18.33
C PRO A 333 -5.28 9.41 19.52
N PHE A 334 -5.72 10.66 19.32
CA PHE A 334 -5.58 11.76 20.28
C PHE A 334 -6.61 11.76 21.39
N GLN A 335 -7.56 10.81 21.49
CA GLN A 335 -8.50 10.80 22.62
C GLN A 335 -7.78 10.86 23.99
N ASP A 336 -6.58 10.28 24.10
CA ASP A 336 -5.74 10.34 25.32
C ASP A 336 -4.66 11.46 25.30
N ALA A 337 -4.52 12.20 24.18
CA ALA A 337 -3.62 13.34 24.06
C ALA A 337 -4.30 14.68 24.42
N TYR A 338 -5.64 14.70 24.53
CA TYR A 338 -6.40 15.85 25.03
C TYR A 338 -6.17 16.17 26.52
N ASP A 339 -5.62 15.22 27.28
CA ASP A 339 -5.36 15.37 28.72
C ASP A 339 -3.94 15.93 29.03
N LEU A 340 -3.20 16.42 28.04
CA LEU A 340 -1.98 17.17 28.30
C LEU A 340 -2.37 18.61 28.63
N GLU A 341 -2.50 18.91 29.93
CA GLU A 341 -2.55 20.30 30.41
C GLU A 341 -1.25 21.04 30.03
N ASP A 342 -1.40 22.33 29.67
CA ASP A 342 -0.34 23.26 29.21
C ASP A 342 0.94 23.28 30.06
#